data_AF-A0A8J4FLF8-F1
#
_entry.id   AF-A0A8J4FLF8-F1
#
_cell.length_a   1.000
_cell.length_b   1.000
_cell.length_c   1.000
_cell.angle_alpha   90.00
_cell.angle_beta   90.00
_cell.angle_gamma   90.00
#
_symmetry.space_group_name_H-M   'P 1'
#
loop_
_entity.id
_entity.type
_entity.pdbx_description
1 polymer ?
#
loop_
_entity_poly.entity_id
_entity_poly.type
_entity_poly.pdbx_seq_one_letter_code
_entity_poly.pdbx_strand_id
1 'polypeptide(L)'
;MATCTDMYRVGEMARQQAAFLQLSLPSVDVERFVMRMARELVASGQTSPQPATAAEVRAGVAAEAELDPEAADAAPEVTATMPVSAAALWSHPLVRKTSQLTELVVRKGWHEGRSPRTVAGALLSICLDALSPKREVAAAGAAARAAGAGSGGDGINASNSGMSLSTAQLSRTTMCAASQLLELKQEILGHLVRLAATLPFGPLVGLTNVATYLDVLIAADTVMEGIHQQQ
;
A
#
# COMPACT_ATOMS: atom_id res chain seq x y z
N MET A 1 7.80 -29.32 -3.94
CA MET A 1 8.09 -28.08 -4.69
C MET A 1 7.47 -28.22 -6.07
N ALA A 2 6.29 -27.64 -6.31
CA ALA A 2 5.77 -27.51 -7.67
C ALA A 2 6.67 -26.49 -8.39
N THR A 3 7.32 -26.90 -9.48
CA THR A 3 8.17 -25.98 -10.24
C THR A 3 7.27 -25.00 -11.01
N CYS A 4 7.73 -23.77 -11.26
CA CYS A 4 6.94 -22.72 -11.93
C CYS A 4 6.28 -23.18 -13.26
N THR A 5 6.90 -24.16 -13.92
CA THR A 5 6.41 -24.89 -15.10
C THR A 5 5.09 -25.65 -14.89
N ASP A 6 4.80 -26.13 -13.68
CA ASP A 6 3.55 -26.87 -13.39
C ASP A 6 2.35 -25.94 -13.36
N MET A 7 2.49 -24.71 -12.83
CA MET A 7 1.35 -23.79 -12.76
C MET A 7 0.91 -23.25 -14.12
N TYR A 8 1.85 -23.01 -15.04
CA TYR A 8 1.50 -22.63 -16.42
C TYR A 8 0.72 -23.75 -17.11
N ARG A 9 1.18 -25.00 -16.96
CA ARG A 9 0.51 -26.18 -17.53
C ARG A 9 -0.88 -26.38 -16.94
N VAL A 10 -1.02 -26.25 -15.62
CA VAL A 10 -2.34 -26.30 -14.96
C VAL A 10 -3.27 -25.21 -15.52
N GLY A 11 -2.75 -23.99 -15.71
CA GLY A 11 -3.51 -22.88 -16.30
C GLY A 11 -3.90 -23.10 -17.77
N GLU A 12 -3.04 -23.72 -18.57
CA GLU A 12 -3.40 -24.12 -19.95
C GLU A 12 -4.40 -25.26 -20.00
N MET A 13 -4.24 -26.29 -19.17
CA MET A 13 -5.20 -27.38 -19.07
C MET A 13 -6.58 -26.86 -18.67
N ALA A 14 -6.65 -25.94 -17.70
CA ALA A 14 -7.89 -25.29 -17.31
C ALA A 14 -8.51 -24.49 -18.47
N ARG A 15 -7.70 -23.78 -19.27
CA ARG A 15 -8.16 -23.07 -20.47
C ARG A 15 -8.71 -24.03 -21.54
N GLN A 16 -7.99 -25.12 -21.81
CA GLN A 16 -8.42 -26.14 -22.77
C GLN A 16 -9.71 -26.84 -22.31
N GLN A 17 -9.84 -27.16 -21.02
CA GLN A 17 -11.05 -27.74 -20.44
C GLN A 17 -12.24 -26.78 -20.54
N ALA A 18 -12.05 -25.49 -20.23
CA ALA A 18 -13.11 -24.50 -20.37
C ALA A 18 -13.56 -24.34 -21.82
N ALA A 19 -12.61 -24.29 -22.77
CA ALA A 19 -12.91 -24.24 -24.20
C ALA A 19 -13.67 -25.49 -24.69
N PHE A 20 -13.25 -26.68 -24.24
CA PHE A 20 -13.91 -27.95 -24.56
C PHE A 20 -15.36 -27.99 -24.05
N LEU A 21 -15.60 -27.47 -22.85
CA LEU A 21 -16.93 -27.40 -22.24
C LEU A 21 -17.76 -26.19 -22.69
N GLN A 22 -17.25 -25.35 -23.59
CA GLN A 22 -17.85 -24.08 -24.02
C GLN A 22 -18.19 -23.15 -22.83
N LEU A 23 -17.39 -23.23 -21.76
CA LEU A 23 -17.54 -22.37 -20.59
C LEU A 23 -16.71 -21.10 -20.78
N SER A 24 -17.34 -19.95 -20.54
CA SER A 24 -16.61 -18.71 -20.37
C SER A 24 -15.81 -18.78 -19.07
N LEU A 25 -14.49 -18.60 -19.14
CA LEU A 25 -13.69 -18.45 -17.94
C LEU A 25 -14.13 -17.20 -17.17
N PRO A 26 -14.33 -17.28 -15.85
CA PRO A 26 -14.65 -16.10 -15.06
C PRO A 26 -13.49 -15.11 -15.22
N SER A 27 -13.79 -13.91 -15.71
CA SER A 27 -12.80 -12.83 -15.76
C SER A 27 -12.34 -12.54 -14.34
N VAL A 28 -11.03 -12.46 -14.13
CA VAL A 28 -10.49 -12.08 -12.82
C VAL A 28 -10.84 -10.61 -12.59
N ASP A 29 -11.74 -10.39 -11.64
CA ASP A 29 -12.12 -9.06 -11.19
C ASP A 29 -10.94 -8.43 -10.44
N VAL A 30 -10.28 -7.47 -11.10
CA VAL A 30 -9.12 -6.75 -10.57
C VAL A 30 -9.50 -6.01 -9.29
N GLU A 31 -10.70 -5.42 -9.21
CA GLU A 31 -11.16 -4.70 -8.02
C GLU A 31 -11.26 -5.63 -6.82
N ARG A 32 -11.93 -6.78 -6.98
CA ARG A 32 -12.01 -7.78 -5.92
C ARG A 32 -10.64 -8.28 -5.48
N PHE A 33 -9.73 -8.49 -6.43
CA PHE A 33 -8.38 -8.96 -6.14
C PHE A 33 -7.58 -7.92 -5.33
N VAL A 34 -7.58 -6.66 -5.78
CA VAL A 34 -6.89 -5.55 -5.11
C VAL A 34 -7.45 -5.36 -3.71
N MET A 35 -8.78 -5.36 -3.55
CA MET A 35 -9.44 -5.18 -2.26
C MET A 35 -9.20 -6.35 -1.30
N ARG A 36 -9.07 -7.57 -1.82
CA ARG A 36 -8.62 -8.71 -1.02
C ARG A 36 -7.20 -8.49 -0.49
N MET A 37 -6.25 -8.14 -1.34
CA MET A 37 -4.87 -7.91 -0.90
C MET A 37 -4.73 -6.70 0.04
N ALA A 38 -5.44 -5.61 -0.22
CA ALA A 38 -5.44 -4.45 0.68
C ALA A 38 -5.91 -4.84 2.09
N ARG A 39 -6.96 -5.67 2.19
CA ARG A 39 -7.46 -6.18 3.47
C ARG A 39 -6.51 -7.17 4.12
N GLU A 40 -5.91 -8.10 3.36
CA GLU A 40 -4.90 -9.03 3.88
C GLU A 40 -3.69 -8.27 4.44
N LEU A 41 -3.26 -7.20 3.76
CA LEU A 41 -2.15 -6.36 4.18
C LEU A 41 -2.49 -5.58 5.47
N VAL A 42 -3.69 -5.04 5.60
CA VAL A 42 -4.15 -4.40 6.85
C VAL A 42 -4.32 -5.42 7.98
N ALA A 43 -4.93 -6.57 7.70
CA ALA A 43 -5.15 -7.63 8.69
C ALA A 43 -3.84 -8.24 9.19
N SER A 44 -2.79 -8.29 8.36
CA SER A 44 -1.46 -8.75 8.75
C SER A 44 -0.74 -7.81 9.74
N GLY A 45 -1.34 -6.67 10.08
CA GLY A 45 -0.75 -5.69 10.99
C GLY A 45 0.47 -4.95 10.41
N GLN A 46 0.87 -5.24 9.17
CA GLN A 46 1.98 -4.56 8.49
C GLN A 46 1.73 -3.07 8.27
N THR A 47 0.48 -2.63 8.42
CA THR A 47 0.08 -1.22 8.34
C THR A 47 -0.52 -0.66 9.62
N SER A 48 -0.49 -1.38 10.75
CA SER A 48 -0.94 -0.75 11.99
C SER A 48 0.11 0.28 12.41
N PRO A 49 -0.27 1.57 12.58
CA PRO A 49 0.59 2.49 13.27
C PRO A 49 0.68 1.97 14.70
N GLN A 50 1.82 1.40 15.08
CA GLN A 50 2.07 1.02 16.47
C GLN A 50 1.80 2.27 17.31
N PRO A 51 0.80 2.26 18.22
CA PRO A 51 0.53 3.42 19.04
C PRO A 51 1.81 3.72 19.82
N ALA A 52 2.34 4.94 19.66
CA ALA A 52 3.58 5.39 20.28
C ALA A 52 3.49 5.55 21.82
N THR A 53 2.54 4.87 22.47
CA THR A 53 2.18 5.05 23.87
C THR A 53 2.14 3.70 24.58
N ALA A 54 3.30 3.08 24.80
CA ALA A 54 3.43 1.98 25.77
C ALA A 54 4.88 1.73 26.27
N ALA A 55 5.86 2.60 25.96
CA ALA A 55 7.25 2.42 26.38
C ALA A 55 7.80 3.54 27.29
N GLU A 56 7.00 4.55 27.63
CA GLU A 56 7.46 5.72 28.40
C GLU A 56 6.72 5.91 29.74
N VAL A 57 6.19 4.82 30.33
CA VAL A 57 5.63 4.83 31.71
C VAL A 57 6.34 3.84 32.64
N ARG A 58 7.46 3.23 32.22
CA ARG A 58 8.27 2.33 33.07
C ARG A 58 9.70 2.82 33.30
N ALA A 59 9.88 4.13 33.43
CA ALA A 59 11.09 4.72 33.99
C ALA A 59 10.68 5.67 35.11
N GLY A 60 10.32 5.11 36.28
CA GLY A 60 9.98 5.96 37.42
C GLY A 60 9.20 5.32 38.56
N VAL A 61 9.51 4.08 38.97
CA VAL A 61 9.29 3.66 40.37
C VAL A 61 10.42 2.69 40.73
N ALA A 62 11.52 3.24 41.24
CA ALA A 62 12.46 2.50 42.06
C ALA A 62 11.94 2.57 43.50
N ALA A 63 11.43 1.47 44.03
CA ALA A 63 11.30 1.19 45.45
C ALA A 63 11.03 -0.31 45.64
N GLU A 64 12.10 -1.03 45.92
CA GLU A 64 12.21 -2.14 46.86
C GLU A 64 10.99 -3.06 47.05
N ALA A 65 11.09 -4.32 46.59
CA ALA A 65 10.50 -5.47 47.28
C ALA A 65 11.15 -6.78 46.81
N GLU A 66 11.61 -7.50 47.82
CA GLU A 66 12.20 -8.85 47.97
C GLU A 66 12.05 -9.92 46.89
N LEU A 67 13.09 -10.77 46.87
CA LEU A 67 13.21 -12.04 46.17
C LEU A 67 12.20 -13.09 46.67
N ASP A 68 11.56 -13.78 45.72
CA ASP A 68 11.03 -15.13 45.94
C ASP A 68 11.17 -15.94 44.63
N PRO A 69 11.99 -17.01 44.57
CA PRO A 69 12.11 -17.85 43.39
C PRO A 69 11.59 -19.27 43.65
N GLU A 70 10.26 -19.47 43.62
CA GLU A 70 9.71 -20.82 43.58
C GLU A 70 8.41 -20.92 42.75
N ALA A 71 8.45 -21.83 41.78
CA ALA A 71 7.31 -22.43 41.06
C ALA A 71 6.35 -21.50 40.30
N ALA A 72 6.44 -21.51 38.96
CA ALA A 72 5.36 -22.07 38.13
C ALA A 72 5.68 -21.96 36.64
N ASP A 73 5.49 -23.08 35.98
CA ASP A 73 5.43 -23.33 34.55
C ASP A 73 4.39 -22.39 33.87
N ALA A 74 4.83 -21.19 33.48
CA ALA A 74 3.98 -20.23 32.77
C ALA A 74 4.02 -20.53 31.27
N ALA A 75 3.05 -21.31 30.81
CA ALA A 75 2.73 -21.47 29.40
C ALA A 75 2.66 -20.11 28.70
N PRO A 76 3.09 -19.98 27.42
CA PRO A 76 2.94 -18.74 26.70
C PRO A 76 1.44 -18.44 26.56
N GLU A 77 0.96 -17.40 27.24
CA GLU A 77 -0.34 -16.81 26.99
C GLU A 77 -0.39 -16.41 25.52
N VAL A 78 -1.00 -17.28 24.71
CA VAL A 78 -1.40 -16.99 23.35
C VAL A 78 -2.42 -15.87 23.47
N THR A 79 -1.94 -14.64 23.36
CA THR A 79 -2.75 -13.44 23.25
C THR A 79 -3.63 -13.64 22.03
N ALA A 80 -4.88 -14.05 22.29
CA ALA A 80 -5.89 -14.25 21.28
C ALA A 80 -6.06 -12.91 20.55
N THR A 81 -5.51 -12.85 19.33
CA THR A 81 -5.68 -11.72 18.44
C THR A 81 -7.17 -11.63 18.15
N MET A 82 -7.84 -10.65 18.76
CA MET A 82 -9.25 -10.43 18.51
C MET A 82 -9.44 -10.25 17.00
N PRO A 83 -10.43 -10.93 16.39
CA PRO A 83 -10.65 -10.80 14.96
C PRO A 83 -10.95 -9.34 14.62
N VAL A 84 -10.10 -8.76 13.76
CA VAL A 84 -10.33 -7.40 13.25
C VAL A 84 -11.72 -7.38 12.62
N SER A 85 -12.61 -6.54 13.14
CA SER A 85 -13.99 -6.48 12.65
C SER A 85 -13.99 -6.08 11.17
N ALA A 86 -14.83 -6.73 10.35
CA ALA A 86 -14.92 -6.42 8.93
C ALA A 86 -15.20 -4.93 8.68
N ALA A 87 -15.98 -4.29 9.55
CA ALA A 87 -16.26 -2.85 9.51
C ALA A 87 -15.00 -1.98 9.69
N ALA A 88 -14.07 -2.37 10.58
CA ALA A 88 -12.81 -1.65 10.78
C ALA A 88 -11.87 -1.75 9.56
N LEU A 89 -11.94 -2.84 8.79
CA LEU A 89 -11.17 -2.98 7.55
C LEU A 89 -11.69 -2.03 6.46
N TRP A 90 -13.00 -1.84 6.36
CA TRP A 90 -13.59 -0.94 5.35
C TRP A 90 -13.37 0.54 5.65
N SER A 91 -13.26 0.92 6.92
CA SER A 91 -12.93 2.29 7.31
C SER A 91 -11.43 2.62 7.22
N HIS A 92 -10.58 1.64 6.95
CA HIS A 92 -9.14 1.85 6.89
C HIS A 92 -8.76 2.76 5.69
N PRO A 93 -7.97 3.83 5.89
CA PRO A 93 -7.69 4.82 4.85
C PRO A 93 -6.98 4.21 3.63
N LEU A 94 -6.10 3.22 3.84
CA LEU A 94 -5.47 2.48 2.74
C LEU A 94 -6.51 1.74 1.88
N VAL A 95 -7.47 1.04 2.50
CA VAL A 95 -8.47 0.25 1.78
C VAL A 95 -9.38 1.18 0.97
N ARG A 96 -9.81 2.30 1.56
CA ARG A 96 -10.62 3.32 0.88
C ARG A 96 -9.87 3.94 -0.31
N LYS A 97 -8.65 4.44 -0.11
CA LYS A 97 -7.85 5.04 -1.20
C LYS A 97 -7.54 4.05 -2.30
N THR A 98 -7.19 2.81 -1.93
CA THR A 98 -6.90 1.76 -2.91
C THR A 98 -8.15 1.43 -3.72
N SER A 99 -9.32 1.34 -3.09
CA SER A 99 -10.60 1.14 -3.80
C SER A 99 -10.86 2.23 -4.84
N GLN A 100 -10.74 3.50 -4.44
CA GLN A 100 -10.99 4.64 -5.31
C GLN A 100 -9.99 4.73 -6.47
N LEU A 101 -8.71 4.48 -6.20
CA LEU A 101 -7.68 4.44 -7.23
C LEU A 101 -7.88 3.25 -8.17
N THR A 102 -8.32 2.11 -7.65
CA THR A 102 -8.59 0.93 -8.48
C THR A 102 -9.74 1.20 -9.43
N GLU A 103 -10.83 1.81 -8.95
CA GLU A 103 -11.97 2.21 -9.78
C GLU A 103 -11.53 3.14 -10.92
N LEU A 104 -10.70 4.15 -10.62
CA LEU A 104 -10.12 5.04 -11.63
C LEU A 104 -9.29 4.26 -12.68
N VAL A 105 -8.40 3.38 -12.22
CA VAL A 105 -7.50 2.58 -13.08
C VAL A 105 -8.28 1.59 -13.95
N VAL A 106 -9.38 1.03 -13.43
CA VAL A 106 -10.28 0.15 -14.17
C VAL A 106 -11.04 0.95 -15.21
N ARG A 107 -11.66 2.07 -14.82
CA ARG A 107 -12.44 2.92 -15.71
C ARG A 107 -11.63 3.49 -16.87
N LYS A 108 -10.36 3.85 -16.63
CA LYS A 108 -9.46 4.38 -17.66
C LYS A 108 -8.70 3.29 -18.45
N GLY A 109 -8.90 2.01 -18.14
CA GLY A 109 -8.22 0.90 -18.83
C GLY A 109 -6.71 0.80 -18.57
N TRP A 110 -6.16 1.46 -17.55
CA TRP A 110 -4.70 1.47 -17.28
C TRP A 110 -4.15 0.12 -16.78
N HIS A 111 -5.02 -0.85 -16.53
CA HIS A 111 -4.67 -2.20 -16.09
C HIS A 111 -4.61 -3.22 -17.23
N GLU A 112 -5.02 -2.84 -18.44
CA GLU A 112 -5.10 -3.76 -19.57
C GLU A 112 -3.73 -4.37 -19.91
N GLY A 113 -3.71 -5.68 -20.17
CA GLY A 113 -2.47 -6.43 -20.45
C GLY A 113 -1.57 -6.68 -19.24
N ARG A 114 -1.96 -6.25 -18.03
CA ARG A 114 -1.21 -6.48 -16.79
C ARG A 114 -1.85 -7.57 -15.93
N SER A 115 -1.02 -8.26 -15.14
CA SER A 115 -1.56 -9.23 -14.19
C SER A 115 -2.24 -8.51 -13.01
N PRO A 116 -3.36 -9.03 -12.48
CA PRO A 116 -4.04 -8.43 -11.32
C PRO A 116 -3.12 -8.25 -10.10
N ARG A 117 -2.13 -9.13 -9.94
CA ARG A 117 -1.10 -9.04 -8.89
C ARG A 117 -0.18 -7.85 -9.06
N THR A 118 0.29 -7.62 -10.28
CA THR A 118 1.15 -6.47 -10.61
C THR A 118 0.39 -5.17 -10.39
N VAL A 119 -0.86 -5.10 -10.87
CA VAL A 119 -1.74 -3.94 -10.69
C VAL A 119 -1.90 -3.64 -9.21
N ALA A 120 -2.37 -4.62 -8.44
CA ALA A 120 -2.61 -4.42 -7.02
C ALA A 120 -1.35 -4.06 -6.23
N GLY A 121 -0.18 -4.63 -6.57
CA GLY A 121 1.09 -4.22 -6.00
C GLY A 121 1.43 -2.76 -6.28
N ALA A 122 1.26 -2.31 -7.52
CA ALA A 122 1.51 -0.92 -7.91
C ALA A 122 0.55 0.04 -7.21
N LEU A 123 -0.75 -0.27 -7.17
CA LEU A 123 -1.76 0.58 -6.51
C LEU A 123 -1.51 0.69 -5.01
N LEU A 124 -1.23 -0.43 -4.34
CA LEU A 124 -0.89 -0.43 -2.91
C LEU A 124 0.37 0.40 -2.64
N SER A 125 1.39 0.29 -3.50
CA SER A 125 2.59 1.12 -3.36
C SER A 125 2.28 2.61 -3.45
N ILE A 126 1.45 3.02 -4.42
CA ILE A 126 1.04 4.43 -4.59
C ILE A 126 0.25 4.92 -3.38
N CYS A 127 -0.71 4.14 -2.90
CA CYS A 127 -1.52 4.52 -1.75
C CYS A 127 -0.72 4.57 -0.44
N LEU A 128 0.28 3.70 -0.27
CA LEU A 128 1.20 3.75 0.88
C LEU A 128 2.09 5.00 0.85
N ASP A 129 2.57 5.39 -0.33
CA ASP A 129 3.32 6.64 -0.50
C ASP A 129 2.44 7.85 -0.17
N ALA A 130 1.19 7.87 -0.65
CA ALA A 130 0.21 8.92 -0.37
C ALA A 130 -0.13 9.05 1.13
N LEU A 131 -0.09 7.94 1.88
CA LEU A 131 -0.34 7.91 3.32
C LEU A 131 0.91 8.21 4.16
N SER A 132 2.09 8.36 3.53
CA SER A 132 3.36 8.61 4.20
C SER A 132 3.93 10.01 3.90
N PRO A 133 3.20 11.11 4.17
CA PRO A 133 3.65 12.47 3.80
C PRO A 133 4.90 12.93 4.56
N LYS A 134 5.28 12.27 5.66
CA LYS A 134 6.46 12.61 6.48
C LYS A 134 7.80 12.51 5.74
N ARG A 135 7.89 11.82 4.59
CA ARG A 135 9.15 11.74 3.81
C ARG A 135 9.48 13.01 3.04
N GLU A 136 8.49 13.78 2.58
CA GLU A 136 8.78 14.99 1.80
C GLU A 136 9.27 16.15 2.66
N VAL A 137 8.78 16.31 3.89
CA VAL A 137 9.32 17.35 4.80
C VAL A 137 10.78 17.02 5.19
N ALA A 138 11.11 15.73 5.33
CA ALA A 138 12.47 15.28 5.57
C ALA A 138 13.36 15.38 4.33
N ALA A 139 12.86 15.11 3.12
CA ALA A 139 13.60 15.22 1.87
C ALA A 139 13.78 16.67 1.42
N ALA A 140 12.75 17.52 1.55
CA ALA A 140 12.82 18.96 1.33
C ALA A 140 13.71 19.63 2.39
N GLY A 141 13.63 19.18 3.65
CA GLY A 141 14.55 19.59 4.71
C GLY A 141 15.98 19.12 4.49
N ALA A 142 16.20 17.92 3.95
CA ALA A 142 17.52 17.40 3.60
C ALA A 142 18.11 18.08 2.34
N ALA A 143 17.28 18.42 1.36
CA ALA A 143 17.69 19.21 0.19
C ALA A 143 18.02 20.67 0.59
N ALA A 144 17.21 21.27 1.48
CA ALA A 144 17.50 22.58 2.05
C ALA A 144 18.75 22.57 2.96
N ARG A 145 18.99 21.49 3.72
CA ARG A 145 20.22 21.30 4.50
C ARG A 145 21.42 20.98 3.61
N ALA A 146 21.29 20.23 2.51
CA ALA A 146 22.38 20.02 1.56
C ALA A 146 22.75 21.33 0.83
N ALA A 147 21.78 22.23 0.62
CA ALA A 147 22.01 23.59 0.15
C ALA A 147 22.54 24.55 1.25
N GLY A 148 22.59 24.12 2.52
CA GLY A 148 22.93 24.96 3.66
C GLY A 148 23.93 24.39 4.68
N ALA A 149 24.53 23.23 4.46
CA ALA A 149 25.36 22.56 5.47
C ALA A 149 26.81 23.05 5.43
N GLY A 150 27.04 24.16 6.13
CA GLY A 150 28.18 24.24 7.04
C GLY A 150 28.05 23.18 8.14
N SER A 151 29.18 22.55 8.42
CA SER A 151 29.42 21.44 9.35
C SER A 151 28.88 21.66 10.77
N GLY A 152 28.25 20.63 11.35
CA GLY A 152 27.97 20.57 12.79
C GLY A 152 27.08 19.40 13.22
N GLY A 153 27.72 18.29 13.57
CA GLY A 153 27.52 17.60 14.86
C GLY A 153 26.17 17.00 15.25
N ASP A 154 26.25 15.72 15.57
CA ASP A 154 25.45 14.93 16.52
C ASP A 154 24.07 14.39 16.12
N GLY A 155 24.04 13.06 16.17
CA GLY A 155 22.89 12.22 15.89
C GLY A 155 22.03 12.00 17.11
N ILE A 156 20.73 11.86 16.87
CA ILE A 156 19.78 11.30 17.82
C ILE A 156 18.73 10.52 17.01
N ASN A 157 18.67 9.21 17.29
CA ASN A 157 17.63 8.20 17.04
C ASN A 157 16.50 8.51 16.03
N ALA A 158 16.61 7.92 14.84
CA ALA A 158 15.47 7.69 13.95
C ALA A 158 14.79 6.35 14.31
N SER A 159 14.15 6.28 15.49
CA SER A 159 13.15 5.24 15.77
C SER A 159 11.86 5.58 15.02
N ASN A 160 11.93 5.48 13.69
CA ASN A 160 10.89 5.91 12.76
C ASN A 160 10.12 4.66 12.31
N SER A 161 9.22 4.15 13.16
CA SER A 161 8.25 3.08 12.81
C SER A 161 7.11 3.62 11.94
N GLY A 162 7.46 4.34 10.88
CA GLY A 162 6.53 4.83 9.87
C GLY A 162 6.25 3.74 8.84
N MET A 163 4.95 3.54 8.55
CA MET A 163 4.33 2.66 7.54
C MET A 163 5.04 2.66 6.16
N SER A 164 6.23 2.09 6.05
CA SER A 164 6.95 2.00 4.78
C SER A 164 7.23 0.55 4.46
N LEU A 165 6.26 -0.10 3.82
CA LEU A 165 6.53 -1.33 3.10
C LEU A 165 7.39 -0.97 1.89
N SER A 166 8.63 -1.44 1.90
CA SER A 166 9.52 -1.32 0.74
C SER A 166 8.90 -2.03 -0.47
N THR A 167 9.22 -1.56 -1.68
CA THR A 167 8.82 -2.23 -2.93
C THR A 167 9.23 -3.71 -2.95
N ALA A 168 10.33 -4.06 -2.29
CA ALA A 168 10.80 -5.45 -2.14
C ALA A 168 9.94 -6.30 -1.18
N GLN A 169 9.27 -5.68 -0.20
CA GLN A 169 8.28 -6.38 0.63
C GLN A 169 6.98 -6.59 -0.16
N LEU A 170 6.53 -5.54 -0.87
CA LEU A 170 5.37 -5.63 -1.76
C LEU A 170 5.56 -6.64 -2.91
N SER A 171 6.76 -6.76 -3.47
CA SER A 171 7.04 -7.75 -4.53
C SER A 171 6.94 -9.18 -4.00
N ARG A 172 7.33 -9.42 -2.74
CA ARG A 172 7.19 -10.71 -2.08
C ARG A 172 5.74 -11.06 -1.77
N THR A 173 4.96 -10.10 -1.28
CA THR A 173 3.53 -10.33 -0.99
C THR A 173 2.73 -10.55 -2.27
N THR A 174 3.04 -9.82 -3.35
CA THR A 174 2.34 -9.93 -4.63
C THR A 174 2.87 -11.04 -5.53
N MET A 175 3.96 -11.73 -5.15
CA MET A 175 4.66 -12.72 -5.97
C MET A 175 4.95 -12.21 -7.40
N CYS A 176 5.33 -10.94 -7.52
CA CYS A 176 5.60 -10.26 -8.78
C CYS A 176 7.05 -9.75 -8.82
N ALA A 177 7.62 -9.64 -10.01
CA ALA A 177 8.96 -9.06 -10.18
C ALA A 177 8.93 -7.58 -9.76
N ALA A 178 9.90 -7.15 -8.95
CA ALA A 178 9.96 -5.79 -8.45
C ALA A 178 10.07 -4.74 -9.58
N SER A 179 10.72 -5.09 -10.70
CA SER A 179 10.81 -4.24 -11.90
C SER A 179 9.44 -3.97 -12.52
N GLN A 180 8.63 -5.00 -12.75
CA GLN A 180 7.28 -4.86 -13.31
C GLN A 180 6.38 -3.99 -12.44
N LEU A 181 6.52 -4.12 -11.12
CA LEU A 181 5.76 -3.35 -10.14
C LEU A 181 6.18 -1.87 -10.18
N LEU A 182 7.48 -1.59 -10.30
CA LEU A 182 8.02 -0.24 -10.38
C LEU A 182 7.69 0.42 -11.72
N GLU A 183 7.78 -0.31 -12.83
CA GLU A 183 7.38 0.13 -14.17
C GLU A 183 5.91 0.53 -14.18
N LEU A 184 5.00 -0.36 -13.74
CA LEU A 184 3.57 -0.08 -13.71
C LEU A 184 3.24 1.07 -12.76
N LYS A 185 3.93 1.15 -11.61
CA LYS A 185 3.80 2.29 -10.69
C LYS A 185 4.16 3.60 -11.40
N GLN A 186 5.29 3.68 -12.09
CA GLN A 186 5.71 4.89 -12.80
C GLN A 186 4.75 5.24 -13.94
N GLU A 187 4.26 4.25 -14.67
CA GLU A 187 3.26 4.41 -15.72
C GLU A 187 1.98 5.05 -15.15
N ILE A 188 1.41 4.49 -14.09
CA ILE A 188 0.21 5.02 -13.42
C ILE A 188 0.45 6.42 -12.86
N LEU A 189 1.60 6.68 -12.22
CA LEU A 189 1.94 8.03 -11.74
C LEU A 189 2.03 9.03 -12.91
N GLY A 190 2.59 8.64 -14.05
CA GLY A 190 2.64 9.45 -15.26
C GLY A 190 1.26 9.71 -15.86
N HIS A 191 0.32 8.76 -15.75
CA HIS A 191 -1.08 8.99 -16.11
C HIS A 191 -1.77 9.96 -15.15
N LEU A 192 -1.53 9.84 -13.84
CA LEU A 192 -2.07 10.76 -12.84
C LEU A 192 -1.55 12.19 -13.03
N VAL A 193 -0.27 12.37 -13.39
CA VAL A 193 0.29 13.69 -13.73
C VAL A 193 -0.36 14.27 -14.99
N ARG A 194 -0.60 13.46 -16.02
CA ARG A 194 -1.34 13.89 -17.22
C ARG A 194 -2.77 14.30 -16.90
N LEU A 195 -3.44 13.58 -15.99
CA LEU A 195 -4.75 13.96 -15.48
C LEU A 195 -4.67 15.28 -14.72
N ALA A 196 -3.68 15.45 -13.84
CA ALA A 196 -3.46 16.69 -13.10
C ALA A 196 -3.22 17.89 -14.03
N ALA A 197 -2.53 17.71 -15.15
CA ALA A 197 -2.25 18.77 -16.12
C ALA A 197 -3.51 19.39 -16.76
N THR A 198 -4.66 18.70 -16.70
CA THR A 198 -5.95 19.24 -17.15
C THR A 198 -6.63 20.18 -16.14
N LEU A 199 -6.08 20.25 -14.91
CA LEU A 199 -6.63 21.02 -13.80
C LEU A 199 -5.87 22.35 -13.65
N PRO A 200 -6.49 23.39 -13.06
CA PRO A 200 -5.85 24.71 -12.92
C PRO A 200 -4.58 24.69 -12.05
N PHE A 201 -4.44 23.72 -11.14
CA PHE A 201 -3.24 23.52 -10.31
C PHE A 201 -2.25 22.50 -10.90
N GLY A 202 -2.52 21.97 -12.08
CA GLY A 202 -1.72 20.94 -12.75
C GLY A 202 -0.21 21.22 -12.80
N PRO A 203 0.25 22.45 -13.09
CA PRO A 203 1.68 22.78 -13.09
C PRO A 203 2.40 22.57 -11.74
N LEU A 204 1.67 22.48 -10.63
CA LEU A 204 2.23 22.23 -9.29
C LEU A 204 2.38 20.72 -8.99
N VAL A 205 1.81 19.86 -9.84
CA VAL A 205 1.77 18.41 -9.65
C VAL A 205 2.80 17.74 -10.57
N GLY A 206 3.80 17.13 -9.97
CA GLY A 206 4.83 16.33 -10.63
C GLY A 206 4.87 14.91 -10.11
N LEU A 207 5.75 14.08 -10.69
CA LEU A 207 5.87 12.66 -10.30
C LEU A 207 6.25 12.45 -8.83
N THR A 208 6.87 13.44 -8.18
CA THR A 208 7.32 13.35 -6.78
C THR A 208 6.19 13.55 -5.79
N ASN A 209 5.24 14.43 -6.09
CA ASN A 209 4.19 14.85 -5.16
C ASN A 209 2.77 14.43 -5.60
N VAL A 210 2.60 13.84 -6.79
CA VAL A 210 1.28 13.41 -7.31
C VAL A 210 0.53 12.48 -6.36
N ALA A 211 1.24 11.62 -5.62
CA ALA A 211 0.63 10.74 -4.62
C ALA A 211 -0.03 11.53 -3.48
N THR A 212 0.51 12.68 -3.09
CA THR A 212 -0.05 13.56 -2.05
C THR A 212 -1.37 14.19 -2.49
N TYR A 213 -1.53 14.43 -3.79
CA TYR A 213 -2.75 15.01 -4.38
C TYR A 213 -3.78 13.98 -4.83
N LEU A 214 -3.59 12.69 -4.52
CA LEU A 214 -4.40 11.60 -5.04
C LEU A 214 -5.91 11.78 -4.81
N ASP A 215 -6.32 12.24 -3.63
CA ASP A 215 -7.74 12.46 -3.31
C ASP A 215 -8.36 13.58 -4.17
N VAL A 216 -7.59 14.65 -4.41
CA VAL A 216 -8.02 15.77 -5.25
C VAL A 216 -8.14 15.34 -6.70
N LEU A 217 -7.18 14.55 -7.19
CA LEU A 217 -7.19 14.04 -8.56
C LEU A 217 -8.36 13.09 -8.82
N ILE A 218 -8.64 12.17 -7.89
CA ILE A 218 -9.78 11.26 -7.98
C ILE A 218 -11.09 12.05 -7.96
N ALA A 219 -11.23 13.03 -7.06
CA ALA A 219 -12.43 13.85 -6.98
C ALA A 219 -12.62 14.75 -8.22
N ALA A 220 -11.54 15.27 -8.79
CA ALA A 220 -11.61 16.08 -10.00
C ALA A 220 -12.04 15.24 -11.21
N ASP A 221 -11.53 14.01 -11.35
CA ASP A 221 -11.91 13.10 -12.44
C ASP A 221 -13.42 12.79 -12.44
N THR A 222 -13.98 12.48 -11.27
CA THR A 222 -15.42 12.17 -11.16
C THR A 222 -16.30 13.37 -11.50
N VAL A 223 -15.90 14.58 -11.11
CA VAL A 223 -16.61 15.81 -11.46
C VAL A 223 -16.52 16.09 -12.97
N MET A 224 -15.34 15.99 -13.55
CA MET A 224 -15.17 16.21 -15.00
C MET A 224 -15.97 15.20 -15.82
N GLU A 225 -16.00 13.93 -15.42
CA GLU A 225 -16.77 12.89 -16.11
C GLU A 225 -18.28 13.16 -16.02
N GLY A 226 -18.78 13.63 -14.87
CA GLY A 226 -20.18 14.04 -14.70
C GLY A 226 -20.59 15.19 -15.63
N ILE A 227 -19.68 16.13 -15.93
CA ILE A 227 -19.94 17.24 -16.86
C ILE A 227 -20.07 16.72 -18.31
N HIS A 228 -19.24 15.75 -18.72
CA HIS A 228 -19.27 15.21 -20.08
C HIS A 228 -20.52 14.36 -20.35
N GLN A 229 -21.12 13.74 -19.32
CA GLN A 229 -22.35 12.95 -19.48
C GLN A 229 -23.62 13.82 -19.61
N GLN A 230 -23.54 15.11 -19.31
CA GLN A 230 -24.68 16.04 -19.39
C GLN A 230 -24.77 16.82 -20.71
N GLN A 231 -23.78 16.65 -21.61
CA GLN A 231 -23.74 17.26 -22.94
C GLN A 231 -24.09 16.23 -24.01
#